data_AF-A0A147KEQ2-F1
#
_entry.id   AF-A0A147KEQ2-F1
#
_cell.length_a   1.000
_cell.length_b   1.000
_cell.length_c   1.000
_cell.angle_alpha   90.00
_cell.angle_beta   90.00
_cell.angle_gamma   90.00
#
_symmetry.space_group_name_H-M   'P 1'
#
loop_
_entity.id
_entity.type
_entity.pdbx_description
1 polymer ?
#
loop_
_entity_poly.entity_id
_entity_poly.type
_entity_poly.pdbx_seq_one_letter_code
_entity_poly.pdbx_strand_id
1 'polypeptide(L)'
;MGGTVDFYIRDFPGLVRLSVAAARAFRSPALMAGAEEARFFVDLEALVGVPGTAEVTVEELLDESGEGEEMFSGTALESCRYEISVEFSRRTEAEAPGQGRSIGRKLFQRLVALNTPMVYAVHDAEALAAEFSPENGVRDFTPPVDITDESLKAESVLSSPVPRPSPGKPGPTAANVSFRVSSFGRLVIFEPLEGDGGAALGPIIELRSSPEETELVGNAAEAVVDYLSGGELGGRVDDPLGVIATTIGTTPENFTDQAPCFLVTVGSGEAAVASWRFRGGAGAPGGPGREVLRAALPADSGAWGALLRQAFGEVRGGS
;
A
#
# COMPACT_ATOMS: atom_id res chain seq x y z
N MET A 1 5.20 14.05 -22.02
CA MET A 1 4.02 13.38 -21.45
C MET A 1 4.05 11.94 -21.91
N GLY A 2 4.30 11.03 -20.97
CA GLY A 2 4.27 9.59 -21.20
C GLY A 2 2.84 9.06 -21.40
N GLY A 3 2.63 7.79 -21.14
CA GLY A 3 1.29 7.20 -21.07
C GLY A 3 0.86 7.02 -19.62
N THR A 4 -0.44 7.15 -19.37
CA THR A 4 -1.07 6.92 -18.06
C THR A 4 -2.11 5.80 -18.18
N VAL A 5 -2.26 5.01 -17.12
CA VAL A 5 -3.35 4.05 -16.96
C VAL A 5 -3.94 4.16 -15.56
N ASP A 6 -5.26 4.17 -15.48
CA ASP A 6 -5.98 4.48 -14.25
C ASP A 6 -6.86 3.31 -13.81
N PHE A 7 -6.88 3.06 -12.51
CA PHE A 7 -7.72 2.06 -11.89
C PHE A 7 -8.59 2.70 -10.83
N TYR A 8 -9.91 2.52 -10.93
CA TYR A 8 -10.87 3.06 -9.98
C TYR A 8 -11.40 1.95 -9.10
N ILE A 9 -11.31 2.14 -7.79
CA ILE A 9 -11.60 1.12 -6.79
C ILE A 9 -12.79 1.58 -5.97
N ARG A 10 -13.78 0.68 -5.86
CA ARG A 10 -15.08 1.03 -5.34
C ARG A 10 -15.07 1.43 -3.87
N ASP A 11 -14.65 0.48 -3.04
CA ASP A 11 -14.60 0.65 -1.59
C ASP A 11 -13.46 -0.20 -1.05
N PHE A 12 -12.60 0.40 -0.25
CA PHE A 12 -11.45 -0.24 0.37
C PHE A 12 -11.33 0.27 1.80
N PRO A 13 -10.85 -0.54 2.78
CA PRO A 13 -10.77 -0.15 4.19
C PRO A 13 -9.93 1.10 4.53
N GLY A 14 -9.35 1.80 3.56
CA GLY A 14 -8.60 3.05 3.74
C GLY A 14 -7.45 3.19 2.74
N LEU A 15 -7.06 4.44 2.46
CA LEU A 15 -5.97 4.79 1.53
C LEU A 15 -4.69 4.01 1.83
N VAL A 16 -4.17 4.10 3.06
CA VAL A 16 -2.91 3.43 3.44
C VAL A 16 -2.96 1.92 3.20
N ARG A 17 -4.07 1.26 3.57
CA ARG A 17 -4.22 -0.19 3.37
C ARG A 17 -4.24 -0.52 1.88
N LEU A 18 -4.93 0.30 1.08
CA LEU A 18 -4.97 0.14 -0.37
C LEU A 18 -3.57 0.31 -0.96
N SER A 19 -2.84 1.35 -0.56
CA SER A 19 -1.49 1.64 -1.06
C SER A 19 -0.51 0.51 -0.75
N VAL A 20 -0.55 -0.05 0.48
CA VAL A 20 0.27 -1.21 0.85
C VAL A 20 -0.07 -2.42 -0.01
N ALA A 21 -1.36 -2.70 -0.20
CA ALA A 21 -1.81 -3.84 -0.98
C ALA A 21 -1.48 -3.69 -2.48
N ALA A 22 -1.61 -2.48 -3.03
CA ALA A 22 -1.24 -2.14 -4.40
C ALA A 22 0.28 -2.21 -4.62
N ALA A 23 1.07 -1.63 -3.72
CA ALA A 23 2.53 -1.72 -3.74
C ALA A 23 3.01 -3.17 -3.67
N ARG A 24 2.35 -4.03 -2.88
CA ARG A 24 2.58 -5.48 -2.87
C ARG A 24 2.22 -6.13 -4.21
N ALA A 25 1.04 -5.86 -4.76
CA ALA A 25 0.59 -6.41 -6.03
C ALA A 25 1.56 -6.07 -7.18
N PHE A 26 2.14 -4.86 -7.12
CA PHE A 26 3.16 -4.38 -8.05
C PHE A 26 4.60 -4.63 -7.57
N ARG A 27 4.82 -5.41 -6.52
CA ARG A 27 6.17 -5.79 -6.03
C ARG A 27 7.11 -4.60 -5.83
N SER A 28 6.57 -3.46 -5.42
CA SER A 28 7.38 -2.28 -5.14
C SER A 28 8.24 -2.50 -3.89
N PRO A 29 9.52 -2.11 -3.89
CA PRO A 29 10.39 -2.26 -2.73
C PRO A 29 10.02 -1.30 -1.59
N ALA A 30 9.40 -0.17 -1.90
CA ALA A 30 9.03 0.85 -0.93
C ALA A 30 7.86 1.70 -1.40
N LEU A 31 7.10 2.24 -0.45
CA LEU A 31 6.04 3.21 -0.71
C LEU A 31 6.13 4.37 0.29
N MET A 32 5.84 5.57 -0.18
CA MET A 32 5.66 6.74 0.66
C MET A 32 4.18 7.09 0.72
N ALA A 33 3.60 7.15 1.92
CA ALA A 33 2.18 7.46 2.11
C ALA A 33 1.98 8.66 3.04
N GLY A 34 0.98 9.46 2.72
CA GLY A 34 0.41 10.50 3.55
C GLY A 34 -1.05 10.21 3.88
N ALA A 35 -1.75 11.23 4.40
CA ALA A 35 -3.18 11.14 4.68
C ALA A 35 -4.05 11.19 3.41
N GLU A 36 -3.59 11.92 2.38
CA GLU A 36 -4.37 12.22 1.17
C GLU A 36 -3.90 11.43 -0.06
N GLU A 37 -2.59 11.16 -0.15
CA GLU A 37 -1.97 10.48 -1.28
C GLU A 37 -0.91 9.48 -0.82
N ALA A 38 -0.65 8.45 -1.64
CA ALA A 38 0.53 7.62 -1.55
C ALA A 38 1.20 7.46 -2.91
N ARG A 39 2.52 7.32 -2.92
CA ARG A 39 3.32 7.21 -4.14
C ARG A 39 4.39 6.13 -4.02
N PHE A 40 4.63 5.43 -5.11
CA PHE A 40 5.72 4.46 -5.20
C PHE A 40 6.13 4.19 -6.64
N PHE A 41 7.32 3.62 -6.82
CA PHE A 41 7.82 3.24 -8.14
C PHE A 41 7.72 1.73 -8.35
N VAL A 42 7.53 1.35 -9.61
CA VAL A 42 7.44 -0.06 -10.02
C VAL A 42 8.37 -0.33 -11.20
N ASP A 43 9.01 -1.50 -11.19
CA ASP A 43 9.79 -2.01 -12.31
C ASP A 43 8.85 -2.76 -13.27
N LEU A 44 8.60 -2.17 -14.44
CA LEU A 44 7.69 -2.74 -15.44
C LEU A 44 8.31 -3.95 -16.15
N GLU A 45 9.63 -4.10 -16.18
CA GLU A 45 10.28 -5.24 -16.81
C GLU A 45 9.96 -6.51 -16.02
N ALA A 46 10.12 -6.43 -14.70
CA ALA A 46 9.81 -7.52 -13.77
C ALA A 46 8.31 -7.85 -13.70
N LEU A 47 7.43 -6.86 -13.89
CA LEU A 47 5.99 -7.03 -13.72
C LEU A 47 5.24 -7.44 -14.98
N VAL A 48 5.55 -6.76 -16.08
CA VAL A 48 4.80 -6.82 -17.33
C VAL A 48 5.68 -7.12 -18.55
N GLY A 49 6.99 -7.26 -18.38
CA GLY A 49 7.94 -7.63 -19.43
C GLY A 49 8.26 -6.49 -20.40
N VAL A 50 8.17 -5.24 -19.94
CA VAL A 50 8.45 -4.04 -20.75
C VAL A 50 9.53 -3.21 -20.05
N PRO A 51 10.61 -2.82 -20.74
CA PRO A 51 11.65 -1.99 -20.14
C PRO A 51 11.13 -0.64 -19.62
N GLY A 52 11.51 -0.34 -18.37
CA GLY A 52 11.26 0.96 -17.75
C GLY A 52 10.65 0.86 -16.37
N THR A 53 10.48 2.04 -15.76
CA THR A 53 9.82 2.21 -14.48
C THR A 53 8.53 3.00 -14.67
N ALA A 54 7.58 2.79 -13.77
CA ALA A 54 6.41 3.66 -13.65
C ALA A 54 6.34 4.26 -12.25
N GLU A 55 5.82 5.48 -12.18
CA GLU A 55 5.35 6.07 -10.92
C GLU A 55 3.89 5.65 -10.73
N VAL A 56 3.55 5.24 -9.53
CA VAL A 56 2.19 4.89 -9.12
C VAL A 56 1.76 5.85 -8.05
N THR A 57 0.62 6.48 -8.25
CA THR A 57 -0.05 7.36 -7.30
C THR A 57 -1.35 6.69 -6.87
N VAL A 58 -1.66 6.75 -5.58
CA VAL A 58 -2.92 6.25 -4.99
C VAL A 58 -3.55 7.40 -4.24
N GLU A 59 -4.76 7.76 -4.61
CA GLU A 59 -5.49 8.90 -4.05
C GLU A 59 -6.92 8.50 -3.67
N GLU A 60 -7.46 9.17 -2.65
CA GLU A 60 -8.88 9.12 -2.35
C GLU A 60 -9.60 10.16 -3.19
N LEU A 61 -10.56 9.71 -3.99
CA LEU A 61 -11.47 10.58 -4.73
C LEU A 61 -12.37 11.23 -3.69
N LEU A 62 -12.06 12.48 -3.35
CA LEU A 62 -12.90 13.24 -2.44
C LEU A 62 -14.25 13.44 -3.13
N ASP A 63 -15.34 13.10 -2.43
CA ASP A 63 -16.66 13.64 -2.72
C ASP A 63 -16.53 15.16 -2.57
N GLU A 64 -16.18 15.86 -3.66
CA GLU A 64 -16.13 17.30 -3.64
C GLU A 64 -17.56 17.81 -3.45
N SER A 65 -17.91 18.03 -2.19
CA SER A 65 -19.05 18.84 -1.81
C SER A 65 -18.77 20.28 -2.26
N GLY A 66 -18.98 20.56 -3.55
CA GLY A 66 -19.41 21.87 -4.01
C GLY A 66 -18.82 22.46 -5.28
N GLU A 67 -17.58 22.18 -5.69
CA GLU A 67 -16.96 22.94 -6.81
C GLU A 67 -16.07 22.14 -7.79
N GLY A 68 -15.94 20.83 -7.62
CA GLY A 68 -15.25 19.93 -8.56
C GLY A 68 -16.20 19.42 -9.62
N GLU A 69 -15.74 19.43 -10.87
CA GLU A 69 -16.50 19.06 -12.06
C GLU A 69 -17.26 17.73 -11.91
N GLU A 70 -18.46 17.67 -12.52
CA GLU A 70 -19.35 16.49 -12.62
C GLU A 70 -18.72 15.31 -13.40
N MET A 71 -17.39 15.13 -13.38
CA MET A 71 -16.63 14.29 -14.31
C MET A 71 -17.16 12.86 -14.45
N PHE A 72 -17.72 12.29 -13.37
CA PHE A 72 -18.20 10.90 -13.34
C PHE A 72 -19.69 10.73 -13.06
N SER A 73 -20.45 11.82 -12.96
CA SER A 73 -21.88 11.79 -12.64
C SER A 73 -22.66 10.91 -13.62
N GLY A 74 -23.36 9.89 -13.10
CA GLY A 74 -24.16 8.98 -13.92
C GLY A 74 -23.44 7.74 -14.45
N THR A 75 -22.16 7.54 -14.11
CA THR A 75 -21.33 6.45 -14.64
C THR A 75 -20.99 5.40 -13.56
N ALA A 76 -20.45 4.24 -13.94
CA ALA A 76 -19.97 3.25 -12.97
C ALA A 76 -18.83 3.78 -12.06
N LEU A 77 -18.10 4.81 -12.51
CA LEU A 77 -17.05 5.48 -11.74
C LEU A 77 -17.57 6.31 -10.58
N GLU A 78 -18.84 6.76 -10.64
CA GLU A 78 -19.48 7.52 -9.55
C GLU A 78 -19.51 6.75 -8.22
N SER A 79 -19.41 5.42 -8.29
CA SER A 79 -19.41 4.55 -7.11
C SER A 79 -18.01 4.31 -6.55
N CYS A 80 -16.95 4.84 -7.17
CA CYS A 80 -15.56 4.61 -6.77
C CYS A 80 -15.03 5.68 -5.82
N ARG A 81 -14.29 5.23 -4.81
CA ARG A 81 -13.72 6.08 -3.76
C ARG A 81 -12.22 6.30 -3.93
N TYR A 82 -11.52 5.43 -4.63
CA TYR A 82 -10.07 5.52 -4.79
C TYR A 82 -9.65 5.42 -6.24
N GLU A 83 -8.57 6.11 -6.57
CA GLU A 83 -7.88 6.03 -7.86
C GLU A 83 -6.45 5.52 -7.65
N ILE A 84 -6.00 4.65 -8.55
CA ILE A 84 -4.60 4.28 -8.73
C ILE A 84 -4.19 4.67 -10.14
N SER A 85 -3.37 5.71 -10.25
CA SER A 85 -2.84 6.19 -11.54
C SER A 85 -1.41 5.68 -11.71
N VAL A 86 -1.08 5.15 -12.89
CA VAL A 86 0.25 4.62 -13.21
C VAL A 86 0.81 5.34 -14.41
N GLU A 87 1.81 6.20 -14.20
CA GLU A 87 2.48 6.98 -15.24
C GLU A 87 3.80 6.32 -15.66
N PHE A 88 3.99 6.13 -16.96
CA PHE A 88 5.21 5.56 -17.54
C PHE A 88 5.68 6.34 -18.77
N SER A 89 6.96 6.20 -19.11
CA SER A 89 7.58 6.98 -20.18
C SER A 89 7.00 6.67 -21.58
N ARG A 90 7.06 7.64 -22.50
CA ARG A 90 6.72 7.43 -23.93
C ARG A 90 7.51 6.29 -24.58
N ARG A 91 8.73 6.07 -24.12
CA ARG A 91 9.57 4.98 -24.62
C ARG A 91 8.97 3.64 -24.24
N THR A 92 8.62 3.48 -22.96
CA THR A 92 7.96 2.28 -22.43
C THR A 92 6.63 2.03 -23.15
N GLU A 93 5.85 3.08 -23.40
CA GLU A 93 4.60 2.99 -24.16
C GLU A 93 4.82 2.48 -25.59
N ALA A 94 5.80 3.04 -26.31
CA ALA A 94 6.12 2.65 -27.68
C ALA A 94 6.65 1.21 -27.80
N GLU A 95 7.25 0.66 -26.75
CA GLU A 95 7.74 -0.71 -26.68
C GLU A 95 6.62 -1.74 -26.39
N ALA A 96 5.39 -1.28 -26.11
CA ALA A 96 4.23 -2.13 -25.77
C ALA A 96 2.97 -1.87 -26.63
N PRO A 97 3.02 -1.93 -27.98
CA PRO A 97 1.87 -1.61 -28.82
C PRO A 97 0.77 -2.71 -28.77
N GLY A 98 -0.48 -2.33 -28.48
CA GLY A 98 -1.68 -3.09 -28.89
C GLY A 98 -2.82 -3.28 -27.89
N GLN A 99 -4.05 -3.37 -28.44
CA GLN A 99 -5.28 -3.78 -27.75
C GLN A 99 -5.16 -5.23 -27.21
N GLY A 100 -5.40 -5.41 -25.91
CA GLY A 100 -5.51 -6.73 -25.25
C GLY A 100 -4.22 -7.30 -24.65
N ARG A 101 -3.06 -6.66 -24.84
CA ARG A 101 -1.78 -6.99 -24.16
C ARG A 101 -1.07 -5.74 -23.59
N SER A 102 -1.83 -4.67 -23.39
CA SER A 102 -1.34 -3.40 -22.88
C SER A 102 -0.74 -3.56 -21.48
N ILE A 103 0.21 -2.69 -21.14
CA ILE A 103 0.78 -2.54 -19.80
C ILE A 103 -0.35 -2.49 -18.76
N GLY A 104 -1.38 -1.66 -19.00
CA GLY A 104 -2.53 -1.50 -18.12
C GLY A 104 -3.31 -2.80 -17.87
N ARG A 105 -3.58 -3.64 -18.88
CA ARG A 105 -4.29 -4.92 -18.66
C ARG A 105 -3.50 -5.88 -17.78
N LYS A 106 -2.17 -5.93 -17.92
CA LYS A 106 -1.30 -6.78 -17.08
C LYS A 106 -1.21 -6.24 -15.65
N LEU A 107 -1.16 -4.93 -15.47
CA LEU A 107 -1.23 -4.29 -14.15
C LEU A 107 -2.59 -4.56 -13.49
N PHE A 108 -3.70 -4.41 -14.23
CA PHE A 108 -5.04 -4.75 -13.77
C PHE A 108 -5.14 -6.19 -13.25
N GLN A 109 -4.56 -7.17 -13.97
CA GLN A 109 -4.53 -8.57 -13.52
C GLN A 109 -3.84 -8.77 -12.17
N ARG A 110 -2.85 -7.93 -11.84
CA ARG A 110 -2.20 -7.96 -10.52
C ARG A 110 -3.13 -7.39 -9.45
N LEU A 111 -3.81 -6.28 -9.74
CA LEU A 111 -4.74 -5.64 -8.80
C LEU A 111 -5.99 -6.48 -8.53
N VAL A 112 -6.40 -7.37 -9.42
CA VAL A 112 -7.47 -8.35 -9.15
C VAL A 112 -7.21 -9.18 -7.88
N ALA A 113 -5.95 -9.38 -7.48
CA ALA A 113 -5.60 -10.06 -6.23
C ALA A 113 -6.06 -9.32 -4.96
N LEU A 114 -6.35 -8.02 -5.06
CA LEU A 114 -6.98 -7.25 -3.98
C LEU A 114 -8.40 -7.76 -3.66
N ASN A 115 -9.04 -8.43 -4.62
CA ASN A 115 -10.38 -8.98 -4.49
C ASN A 115 -11.43 -7.92 -4.08
N THR A 116 -11.29 -6.72 -4.64
CA THR A 116 -12.19 -5.58 -4.45
C THR A 116 -12.78 -5.17 -5.80
N PRO A 117 -14.08 -4.83 -5.88
CA PRO A 117 -14.67 -4.31 -7.12
C PRO A 117 -13.91 -3.08 -7.65
N MET A 118 -13.54 -3.12 -8.93
CA MET A 118 -12.72 -2.09 -9.57
C MET A 118 -12.89 -2.06 -11.09
N VAL A 119 -12.50 -0.95 -11.71
CA VAL A 119 -12.42 -0.80 -13.17
C VAL A 119 -11.04 -0.32 -13.60
N TYR A 120 -10.70 -0.66 -14.84
CA TYR A 120 -9.51 -0.21 -15.55
C TYR A 120 -9.92 0.71 -16.70
N ALA A 121 -9.43 1.95 -16.68
CA ALA A 121 -9.68 2.96 -17.69
C ALA A 121 -8.44 3.21 -18.57
N VAL A 122 -8.69 3.68 -19.80
CA VAL A 122 -7.68 3.97 -20.84
C VAL A 122 -7.99 5.31 -21.51
N HIS A 123 -7.01 5.79 -22.29
CA HIS A 123 -7.08 7.10 -22.97
C HIS A 123 -7.29 8.24 -21.97
N ASP A 124 -6.37 8.37 -21.00
CA ASP A 124 -6.46 9.42 -19.96
C ASP A 124 -7.81 9.41 -19.23
N ALA A 125 -8.25 8.22 -18.83
CA ALA A 125 -9.54 7.97 -18.19
C ALA A 125 -10.79 8.42 -19.00
N GLU A 126 -10.76 8.36 -20.34
CA GLU A 126 -11.94 8.64 -21.18
C GLU A 126 -12.78 7.39 -21.50
N ALA A 127 -12.20 6.18 -21.45
CA ALA A 127 -12.90 4.93 -21.75
C ALA A 127 -12.57 3.77 -20.79
N LEU A 128 -13.55 2.92 -20.48
CA LEU A 128 -13.38 1.70 -19.70
C LEU A 128 -12.96 0.52 -20.58
N ALA A 129 -11.89 -0.17 -20.16
CA ALA A 129 -11.36 -1.34 -20.86
C ALA A 129 -11.69 -2.66 -20.14
N ALA A 130 -11.84 -2.66 -18.82
CA ALA A 130 -12.27 -3.84 -18.06
C ALA A 130 -12.90 -3.46 -16.71
N GLU A 131 -13.75 -4.34 -16.19
CA GLU A 131 -14.25 -4.31 -14.81
C GLU A 131 -13.97 -5.65 -14.11
N PHE A 132 -13.81 -5.61 -12.79
CA PHE A 132 -13.69 -6.78 -11.94
C PHE A 132 -14.68 -6.69 -10.78
N SER A 133 -15.31 -7.83 -10.47
CA SER A 133 -16.01 -8.06 -9.20
C SER A 133 -15.64 -9.44 -8.65
N PRO A 134 -15.52 -9.60 -7.32
CA PRO A 134 -15.27 -10.90 -6.71
C PRO A 134 -16.26 -11.98 -7.13
N GLU A 135 -17.52 -11.60 -7.34
CA GLU A 135 -18.61 -12.51 -7.65
C GLU A 135 -18.60 -13.00 -9.10
N ASN A 136 -18.31 -12.10 -10.05
CA ASN A 136 -18.44 -12.38 -11.48
C ASN A 136 -17.09 -12.51 -12.20
N GLY A 137 -15.98 -12.23 -11.51
CA GLY A 137 -14.65 -12.21 -12.09
C GLY A 137 -14.43 -10.98 -12.98
N VAL A 138 -13.55 -11.12 -13.96
CA VAL A 138 -13.19 -10.04 -14.89
C VAL A 138 -14.12 -10.04 -16.10
N ARG A 139 -14.65 -8.87 -16.44
CA ARG A 139 -15.34 -8.59 -17.70
C ARG A 139 -14.51 -7.60 -18.51
N ASP A 140 -14.10 -8.01 -19.70
CA ASP A 140 -13.37 -7.16 -20.64
C ASP A 140 -14.37 -6.43 -21.57
N PHE A 141 -14.13 -5.15 -21.85
CA PHE A 141 -14.88 -4.35 -22.83
C PHE A 141 -14.07 -4.28 -24.12
N THR A 142 -14.58 -4.89 -25.20
CA THR A 142 -13.89 -4.89 -26.51
C THR A 142 -14.88 -4.55 -27.62
N PRO A 143 -14.81 -3.35 -28.22
CA PRO A 143 -13.89 -2.24 -27.90
C PRO A 143 -14.10 -1.65 -26.49
N PRO A 144 -13.15 -0.85 -25.95
CA PRO A 144 -13.39 -0.05 -24.76
C PRO A 144 -14.66 0.79 -24.90
N VAL A 145 -15.38 0.99 -23.79
CA VAL A 145 -16.65 1.73 -23.75
C VAL A 145 -16.38 3.11 -23.17
N ASP A 146 -16.86 4.15 -23.84
CA ASP A 146 -16.70 5.54 -23.38
C ASP A 146 -17.33 5.70 -21.99
N ILE A 147 -16.65 6.40 -21.08
CA ILE A 147 -17.12 6.56 -19.69
C ILE A 147 -18.46 7.31 -19.63
N THR A 148 -18.74 8.16 -20.62
CA THR A 148 -20.02 8.88 -20.76
C THR A 148 -21.18 8.00 -21.25
N ASP A 149 -20.96 6.71 -21.52
CA ASP A 149 -22.02 5.80 -21.94
C ASP A 149 -22.93 5.40 -20.77
N GLU A 150 -24.17 5.90 -20.80
CA GLU A 150 -25.22 5.62 -19.82
C GLU A 150 -25.52 4.12 -19.62
N SER A 151 -25.19 3.25 -20.59
CA SER A 151 -25.35 1.81 -20.42
C SER A 151 -24.48 1.25 -19.29
N LEU A 152 -23.34 1.89 -18.98
CA LEU A 152 -22.48 1.52 -17.87
C LEU A 152 -23.21 1.57 -16.53
N LYS A 153 -24.20 2.45 -16.38
CA LYS A 153 -25.02 2.55 -15.16
C LYS A 153 -25.92 1.34 -14.95
N ALA A 154 -26.48 0.81 -16.03
CA ALA A 154 -27.43 -0.31 -15.97
C ALA A 154 -26.71 -1.67 -15.98
N GLU A 155 -25.55 -1.75 -16.64
CA GLU A 155 -24.85 -3.00 -16.87
C GLU A 155 -23.62 -3.23 -15.98
N SER A 156 -23.08 -2.21 -15.33
CA SER A 156 -21.90 -2.38 -14.47
C SER A 156 -22.27 -3.01 -13.14
N VAL A 157 -21.43 -3.96 -12.71
CA VAL A 157 -21.51 -4.55 -11.37
C VAL A 157 -21.22 -3.51 -10.29
N LEU A 158 -20.45 -2.46 -10.60
CA LEU A 158 -20.13 -1.38 -9.66
C LEU A 158 -21.34 -0.50 -9.35
N SER A 159 -22.32 -0.40 -10.24
CA SER A 159 -23.54 0.39 -10.02
C SER A 159 -24.54 -0.28 -9.07
N SER A 160 -24.39 -1.59 -8.80
CA SER A 160 -25.24 -2.30 -7.82
C SER A 160 -24.78 -1.98 -6.40
N PRO A 161 -25.64 -1.72 -5.40
CA PRO A 161 -25.20 -1.45 -4.04
C PRO A 161 -24.29 -2.57 -3.50
N VAL A 162 -23.18 -2.18 -2.85
CA VAL A 162 -22.20 -3.12 -2.29
C VAL A 162 -22.95 -4.18 -1.48
N PRO A 163 -22.83 -5.48 -1.80
CA PRO A 163 -23.34 -6.52 -0.92
C PRO A 163 -22.70 -6.27 0.44
N ARG A 164 -23.51 -6.02 1.48
CA ARG A 164 -22.98 -5.84 2.84
C ARG A 164 -22.02 -7.00 3.10
N PRO A 165 -20.79 -6.73 3.57
CA PRO A 165 -19.89 -7.81 3.90
C PRO A 165 -20.67 -8.74 4.83
N SER A 166 -20.86 -9.99 4.39
CA SER A 166 -21.25 -11.04 5.33
C SER A 166 -20.20 -10.99 6.44
N PRO A 167 -20.57 -11.09 7.73
CA PRO A 167 -19.60 -11.03 8.82
C PRO A 167 -18.52 -12.07 8.52
N GLY A 168 -17.39 -11.58 8.04
CA GLY A 168 -16.30 -12.39 7.57
C GLY A 168 -15.80 -13.20 8.74
N LYS A 169 -15.37 -14.43 8.45
CA LYS A 169 -14.62 -15.27 9.38
C LYS A 169 -13.60 -14.42 10.16
N PRO A 170 -13.32 -14.79 11.43
CA PRO A 170 -12.36 -14.07 12.26
C PRO A 170 -11.14 -13.73 11.42
N GLY A 171 -10.72 -12.46 11.50
CA GLY A 171 -9.52 -11.95 10.82
C GLY A 171 -8.35 -12.91 11.01
N PRO A 172 -7.35 -12.86 10.12
CA PRO A 172 -6.24 -13.80 10.11
C PRO A 172 -5.78 -14.09 11.55
N THR A 173 -5.92 -15.34 12.01
CA THR A 173 -5.30 -15.80 13.24
C THR A 173 -3.84 -15.44 13.11
N ALA A 174 -3.40 -14.38 13.80
CA ALA A 174 -2.07 -13.81 13.63
C ALA A 174 -1.04 -14.93 13.65
N ALA A 175 -0.46 -15.20 12.49
CA ALA A 175 0.73 -16.02 12.39
C ALA A 175 1.89 -15.21 12.95
N ASN A 176 2.95 -15.88 13.39
CA ASN A 176 4.14 -15.25 13.93
C ASN A 176 4.74 -14.27 12.91
N VAL A 177 4.39 -12.98 13.01
CA VAL A 177 4.85 -11.93 12.09
C VAL A 177 5.62 -10.88 12.85
N SER A 178 6.60 -10.28 12.17
CA SER A 178 7.52 -9.34 12.79
C SER A 178 7.80 -8.18 11.85
N PHE A 179 7.86 -6.97 12.40
CA PHE A 179 8.21 -5.77 11.66
C PHE A 179 8.97 -4.80 12.56
N ARG A 180 9.88 -4.02 11.96
CA ARG A 180 10.54 -2.90 12.66
C ARG A 180 9.76 -1.62 12.42
N VAL A 181 9.71 -0.79 13.45
CA VAL A 181 9.16 0.56 13.36
C VAL A 181 10.24 1.54 13.81
N SER A 182 10.46 2.56 12.99
CA SER A 182 11.41 3.62 13.26
C SER A 182 10.74 4.98 13.10
N SER A 183 11.24 6.02 13.78
CA SER A 183 10.79 7.39 13.53
C SER A 183 11.99 8.31 13.34
N PHE A 184 11.93 9.17 12.32
CA PHE A 184 12.96 10.16 12.02
C PHE A 184 12.31 11.43 11.50
N GLY A 185 12.47 12.55 12.20
CA GLY A 185 11.77 13.80 11.86
C GLY A 185 10.24 13.63 11.89
N ARG A 186 9.59 13.89 10.75
CA ARG A 186 8.14 13.71 10.52
C ARG A 186 7.82 12.46 9.71
N LEU A 187 8.62 11.41 9.90
CA LEU A 187 8.41 10.13 9.26
C LEU A 187 8.28 9.04 10.32
N VAL A 188 7.35 8.12 10.06
CA VAL A 188 7.25 6.82 10.72
C VAL A 188 7.44 5.76 9.65
N ILE A 189 8.42 4.89 9.86
CA ILE A 189 8.87 3.92 8.87
C ILE A 189 8.57 2.52 9.39
N PHE A 190 7.89 1.72 8.59
CA PHE A 190 7.61 0.33 8.86
C PHE A 190 8.43 -0.55 7.91
N GLU A 191 9.23 -1.44 8.49
CA GLU A 191 10.02 -2.42 7.76
C GLU A 191 9.44 -3.82 8.07
N PRO A 192 8.61 -4.39 7.18
CA PRO A 192 8.18 -5.78 7.33
C PRO A 192 9.38 -6.73 7.30
N LEU A 193 9.37 -7.81 8.09
CA LEU A 193 10.51 -8.74 8.19
C LEU A 193 10.13 -10.18 7.89
N GLU A 194 11.11 -10.94 7.41
CA GLU A 194 11.05 -12.41 7.34
C GLU A 194 11.29 -13.02 8.73
N GLY A 195 10.30 -12.90 9.62
CA GLY A 195 10.37 -13.35 11.01
C GLY A 195 11.23 -12.45 11.92
N ASP A 196 11.47 -12.91 13.15
CA ASP A 196 12.15 -12.13 14.19
C ASP A 196 13.61 -11.84 13.82
N GLY A 197 13.90 -10.58 13.47
CA GLY A 197 15.24 -10.15 13.08
C GLY A 197 15.67 -10.62 11.68
N GLY A 198 14.72 -11.07 10.85
CA GLY A 198 14.96 -11.47 9.47
C GLY A 198 15.27 -10.30 8.53
N ALA A 199 15.45 -10.63 7.24
CA ALA A 199 15.64 -9.64 6.19
C ALA A 199 14.39 -8.76 6.02
N ALA A 200 14.58 -7.51 5.62
CA ALA A 200 13.47 -6.62 5.26
C ALA A 200 12.76 -7.11 4.01
N LEU A 201 11.43 -7.05 4.03
CA LEU A 201 10.54 -7.41 2.93
C LEU A 201 9.89 -6.15 2.39
N GLY A 202 9.74 -6.09 1.07
CA GLY A 202 9.02 -4.99 0.41
C GLY A 202 7.50 -5.14 0.53
N PRO A 203 6.73 -4.03 0.57
CA PRO A 203 7.24 -2.66 0.56
C PRO A 203 7.70 -2.20 1.97
N ILE A 204 8.81 -1.47 2.04
CA ILE A 204 9.08 -0.58 3.19
C ILE A 204 8.09 0.57 3.12
N ILE A 205 7.38 0.85 4.22
CA ILE A 205 6.32 1.85 4.25
C ILE A 205 6.81 3.07 5.00
N GLU A 206 6.83 4.19 4.31
CA GLU A 206 7.32 5.47 4.83
C GLU A 206 6.13 6.42 4.96
N LEU A 207 5.62 6.58 6.18
CA LEU A 207 4.50 7.47 6.46
C LEU A 207 4.98 8.88 6.75
N ARG A 208 4.45 9.87 6.02
CA ARG A 208 4.56 11.30 6.31
C ARG A 208 3.69 11.68 7.50
N SER A 209 4.12 11.27 8.69
CA SER A 209 3.34 11.36 9.91
C SER A 209 4.26 11.46 11.13
N SER A 210 3.70 11.89 12.26
CA SER A 210 4.35 11.80 13.56
C SER A 210 3.83 10.60 14.36
N PRO A 211 4.62 10.03 15.30
CA PRO A 211 4.11 8.99 16.21
C PRO A 211 2.87 9.36 17.02
N GLU A 212 2.52 10.65 17.10
CA GLU A 212 1.33 11.15 17.80
C GLU A 212 0.04 10.99 16.98
N GLU A 213 0.13 10.84 15.66
CA GLU A 213 -1.00 10.62 14.75
C GLU A 213 -1.41 9.14 14.77
N THR A 214 -1.97 8.73 15.92
CA THR A 214 -2.27 7.33 16.22
C THR A 214 -3.13 6.63 15.18
N GLU A 215 -4.10 7.31 14.57
CA GLU A 215 -4.98 6.70 13.56
C GLU A 215 -4.21 6.31 12.28
N LEU A 216 -3.43 7.24 11.72
CA LEU A 216 -2.68 7.00 10.48
C LEU A 216 -1.57 5.96 10.69
N VAL A 217 -0.81 6.10 11.78
CA VAL A 217 0.25 5.16 12.19
C VAL A 217 -0.33 3.78 12.47
N GLY A 218 -1.50 3.74 13.11
CA GLY A 218 -2.23 2.51 13.41
C GLY A 218 -2.73 1.79 12.17
N ASN A 219 -3.28 2.52 11.20
CA ASN A 219 -3.74 1.97 9.92
C ASN A 219 -2.60 1.32 9.14
N ALA A 220 -1.41 1.92 9.16
CA ALA A 220 -0.23 1.32 8.54
C ALA A 220 0.26 0.06 9.27
N ALA A 221 0.25 0.07 10.61
CA ALA A 221 0.61 -1.09 11.40
C ALA A 221 -0.34 -2.28 11.10
N GLU A 222 -1.65 -2.04 11.08
CA GLU A 222 -2.64 -3.04 10.70
C GLU A 222 -2.39 -3.55 9.28
N ALA A 223 -2.12 -2.65 8.32
CA ALA A 223 -1.79 -3.01 6.94
C ALA A 223 -0.55 -3.92 6.85
N VAL A 224 0.49 -3.67 7.64
CA VAL A 224 1.70 -4.51 7.71
C VAL A 224 1.39 -5.88 8.29
N VAL A 225 0.58 -5.96 9.35
CA VAL A 225 0.20 -7.24 9.95
C VAL A 225 -0.62 -8.08 8.98
N ASP A 226 -1.61 -7.48 8.31
CA ASP A 226 -2.40 -8.15 7.28
C ASP A 226 -1.53 -8.62 6.12
N TYR A 227 -0.60 -7.77 5.68
CA TYR A 227 0.36 -8.08 4.64
C TYR A 227 1.18 -9.34 5.00
N LEU A 228 1.81 -9.35 6.17
CA LEU A 228 2.67 -10.45 6.61
C LEU A 228 1.87 -11.74 6.91
N SER A 229 0.61 -11.60 7.30
CA SER A 229 -0.28 -12.74 7.57
C SER A 229 -0.80 -13.41 6.29
N GLY A 230 -0.70 -12.73 5.14
CA GLY A 230 -1.23 -13.19 3.85
C GLY A 230 -0.45 -14.32 3.16
N GLY A 231 0.52 -14.95 3.82
CA GLY A 231 1.22 -16.17 3.38
C GLY A 231 2.25 -16.02 2.26
N GLU A 232 1.97 -15.22 1.23
CA GLU A 232 2.93 -14.88 0.18
C GLU A 232 3.71 -13.62 0.55
N LEU A 233 4.88 -13.81 1.19
CA LEU A 233 5.78 -12.71 1.53
C LEU A 233 6.29 -12.03 0.25
N GLY A 234 6.42 -10.71 0.29
CA GLY A 234 7.01 -9.92 -0.80
C GLY A 234 8.50 -10.23 -1.01
N GLY A 235 9.08 -9.59 -2.03
CA GLY A 235 10.52 -9.72 -2.29
C GLY A 235 11.36 -9.16 -1.14
N ARG A 236 12.52 -9.76 -0.89
CA ARG A 236 13.53 -9.16 -0.01
C ARG A 236 13.98 -7.82 -0.59
N VAL A 237 14.22 -6.85 0.28
CA VAL A 237 14.84 -5.58 -0.09
C VAL A 237 16.35 -5.72 0.13
N ASP A 238 17.14 -5.60 -0.94
CA ASP A 238 18.59 -5.83 -0.88
C ASP A 238 19.34 -4.76 -0.06
N ASP A 239 18.88 -3.50 -0.11
CA ASP A 239 19.44 -2.39 0.66
C ASP A 239 18.33 -1.54 1.33
N PRO A 240 17.73 -2.05 2.42
CA PRO A 240 16.61 -1.37 3.08
C PRO A 240 17.01 -0.01 3.68
N LEU A 241 18.24 0.11 4.18
CA LEU A 241 18.73 1.36 4.75
C LEU A 241 19.04 2.40 3.66
N GLY A 242 19.56 2.00 2.50
CA GLY A 242 19.75 2.90 1.37
C GLY A 242 18.43 3.42 0.81
N VAL A 243 17.40 2.57 0.76
CA VAL A 243 16.02 2.97 0.41
C VAL A 243 15.51 4.04 1.38
N ILE A 244 15.54 3.75 2.69
CA ILE A 244 15.10 4.69 3.73
C ILE A 244 15.89 6.00 3.68
N ALA A 245 17.22 5.90 3.62
CA ALA A 245 18.13 7.05 3.60
C ALA A 245 17.85 7.99 2.43
N THR A 246 17.54 7.43 1.26
CA THR A 246 17.19 8.19 0.06
C THR A 246 15.92 9.00 0.28
N THR A 247 14.86 8.40 0.84
CA THR A 247 13.60 9.13 1.08
C THR A 247 13.75 10.23 2.12
N ILE A 248 14.44 9.96 3.22
CA ILE A 248 14.61 10.93 4.31
C ILE A 248 15.66 11.99 4.01
N GLY A 249 16.40 11.87 2.89
CA GLY A 249 17.45 12.80 2.48
C GLY A 249 18.63 12.84 3.45
N THR A 250 19.01 11.69 4.02
CA THR A 250 20.14 11.58 4.96
C THR A 250 21.02 10.38 4.65
N THR A 251 22.09 10.15 5.42
CA THR A 251 22.90 8.93 5.26
C THR A 251 22.37 7.79 6.13
N PRO A 252 22.57 6.52 5.74
CA PRO A 252 22.21 5.38 6.57
C PRO A 252 22.76 5.50 7.99
N GLU A 253 24.00 5.95 8.17
CA GLU A 253 24.64 6.11 9.48
C GLU A 253 23.87 7.10 10.34
N ASN A 254 23.58 8.28 9.78
CA ASN A 254 22.87 9.33 10.50
C ASN A 254 21.45 8.91 10.91
N PHE A 255 20.76 8.15 10.04
CA PHE A 255 19.49 7.53 10.38
C PHE A 255 19.64 6.54 11.53
N THR A 256 20.57 5.60 11.42
CA THR A 256 20.75 4.54 12.42
C THR A 256 21.20 5.04 13.80
N ASP A 257 21.91 6.17 13.84
CA ASP A 257 22.38 6.79 15.09
C ASP A 257 21.28 7.56 15.83
N GLN A 258 20.31 8.13 15.11
CA GLN A 258 19.33 9.06 15.68
C GLN A 258 17.90 8.53 15.74
N ALA A 259 17.53 7.60 14.86
CA ALA A 259 16.17 7.12 14.76
C ALA A 259 15.85 6.17 15.93
N PRO A 260 14.91 6.51 16.85
CA PRO A 260 14.34 5.50 17.73
C PRO A 260 13.73 4.37 16.90
N CYS A 261 14.12 3.14 17.21
CA CYS A 261 13.72 1.94 16.51
C CYS A 261 13.28 0.87 17.51
N PHE A 262 12.26 0.10 17.16
CA PHE A 262 11.83 -1.06 17.92
C PHE A 262 11.32 -2.16 17.01
N LEU A 263 11.44 -3.40 17.48
CA LEU A 263 10.87 -4.58 16.85
C LEU A 263 9.49 -4.83 17.44
N VAL A 264 8.50 -5.03 16.58
CA VAL A 264 7.17 -5.52 16.94
C VAL A 264 7.06 -6.97 16.48
N THR A 265 6.75 -7.86 17.41
CA THR A 265 6.46 -9.27 17.13
C THR A 265 5.01 -9.55 17.51
N VAL A 266 4.26 -10.13 16.58
CA VAL A 266 2.85 -10.45 16.73
C VAL A 266 2.70 -11.96 16.78
N GLY A 267 2.18 -12.46 17.90
CA GLY A 267 1.94 -13.88 18.14
C GLY A 267 0.46 -14.19 18.29
N SER A 268 0.17 -15.39 18.78
CA SER A 268 -1.19 -15.90 19.00
C SER A 268 -1.92 -15.15 20.13
N GLY A 269 -2.42 -13.95 19.82
CA GLY A 269 -3.24 -13.11 20.71
C GLY A 269 -2.49 -11.99 21.43
N GLU A 270 -1.21 -11.80 21.16
CA GLU A 270 -0.38 -10.77 21.82
C GLU A 270 0.50 -10.03 20.81
N ALA A 271 0.80 -8.77 21.11
CA ALA A 271 1.85 -7.98 20.47
C ALA A 271 2.93 -7.65 21.49
N ALA A 272 4.17 -8.01 21.19
CA ALA A 272 5.35 -7.69 22.00
C ALA A 272 6.20 -6.66 21.27
N VAL A 273 6.70 -5.67 22.01
CA VAL A 273 7.56 -4.60 21.50
C VAL A 273 8.88 -4.61 22.24
N ALA A 274 9.98 -4.72 21.52
CA ALA A 274 11.33 -4.69 22.06
C ALA A 274 12.12 -3.55 21.43
N SER A 275 12.90 -2.82 22.25
CA SER A 275 13.79 -1.78 21.72
C SER A 275 14.79 -2.40 20.72
N TRP A 276 15.13 -1.65 19.67
CA TRP A 276 16.06 -2.10 18.66
C TRP A 276 17.18 -1.08 18.48
N ARG A 277 18.40 -1.56 18.32
CA ARG A 277 19.56 -0.72 18.02
C ARG A 277 20.29 -1.28 16.81
N PHE A 278 20.57 -0.44 15.84
CA PHE A 278 21.47 -0.78 14.75
C PHE A 278 22.89 -0.95 15.32
N ARG A 279 23.64 -1.98 14.88
CA ARG A 279 25.04 -2.11 15.28
C ARG A 279 25.91 -1.22 14.40
N GLY A 280 26.71 -0.36 15.02
CA GLY A 280 27.63 0.54 14.31
C GLY A 280 28.63 -0.22 13.46
N GLY A 281 28.81 0.23 12.21
CA GLY A 281 29.94 -0.14 11.35
C GLY A 281 29.64 -0.94 10.08
N ALA A 282 28.38 -1.29 9.77
CA ALA A 282 28.01 -1.89 8.47
C ALA A 282 26.48 -1.96 8.20
N GLY A 283 25.62 -1.28 8.97
CA GLY A 283 24.17 -1.45 8.83
C GLY A 283 23.66 -2.86 9.15
N ALA A 284 24.50 -3.73 9.74
CA ALA A 284 24.10 -5.06 10.14
C ALA A 284 23.02 -4.97 11.24
N PRO A 285 21.93 -5.76 11.15
CA PRO A 285 20.89 -5.75 12.15
C PRO A 285 21.49 -6.03 13.53
N GLY A 286 21.17 -5.18 14.51
CA GLY A 286 21.37 -5.54 15.91
C GLY A 286 20.46 -6.70 16.31
N GLY A 287 20.53 -7.14 17.55
CA GLY A 287 19.52 -8.03 18.10
C GLY A 287 18.41 -7.22 18.79
N PRO A 288 17.24 -7.82 19.05
CA PRO A 288 16.25 -7.19 19.90
C PRO A 288 16.88 -6.92 21.27
N GLY A 289 16.66 -5.71 21.76
CA GLY A 289 17.08 -5.26 23.07
C GLY A 289 16.10 -5.73 24.14
N ARG A 290 15.90 -4.89 25.16
CA ARG A 290 14.94 -5.15 26.24
C ARG A 290 13.52 -5.03 25.69
N GLU A 291 12.64 -5.99 26.03
CA GLU A 291 11.19 -5.86 25.87
C GLU A 291 10.71 -4.62 26.64
N VAL A 292 10.10 -3.70 25.92
CA VAL A 292 9.59 -2.43 26.48
C VAL A 292 8.10 -2.51 26.76
N LEU A 293 7.33 -3.23 25.93
CA LEU A 293 5.89 -3.39 26.10
C LEU A 293 5.43 -4.78 25.66
N ARG A 294 4.36 -5.24 26.29
CA ARG A 294 3.58 -6.40 25.86
C ARG A 294 2.11 -6.10 26.10
N ALA A 295 1.28 -6.33 25.08
CA ALA A 295 -0.15 -6.07 25.13
C ALA A 295 -0.92 -7.23 24.48
N ALA A 296 -2.21 -7.33 24.81
CA ALA A 296 -3.14 -8.10 23.99
C ALA A 296 -3.09 -7.58 22.54
N LEU A 297 -3.30 -8.48 21.58
CA LEU A 297 -3.31 -8.12 20.16
C LEU A 297 -4.27 -6.95 19.93
N PRO A 298 -3.82 -5.82 19.37
CA PRO A 298 -4.69 -4.70 19.08
C PRO A 298 -5.84 -5.11 18.15
N ALA A 299 -7.06 -4.70 18.51
CA ALA A 299 -8.28 -5.11 17.80
C ALA A 299 -8.62 -4.22 16.60
N ASP A 300 -8.04 -3.01 16.55
CA ASP A 300 -8.28 -2.00 15.53
C ASP A 300 -7.04 -1.09 15.37
N SER A 301 -7.05 -0.24 14.35
CA SER A 301 -5.98 0.71 14.05
C SER A 301 -5.72 1.69 15.19
N GLY A 302 -6.75 2.17 15.88
CA GLY A 302 -6.59 3.06 17.04
C GLY A 302 -5.77 2.43 18.17
N ALA A 303 -6.04 1.16 18.47
CA ALA A 303 -5.29 0.39 19.46
C ALA A 303 -3.83 0.14 19.00
N TRP A 304 -3.60 -0.13 17.72
CA TRP A 304 -2.25 -0.20 17.15
C TRP A 304 -1.48 1.11 17.30
N GLY A 305 -2.10 2.23 16.93
CA GLY A 305 -1.52 3.56 17.06
C GLY A 305 -1.15 3.90 18.50
N ALA A 306 -2.05 3.60 19.45
CA ALA A 306 -1.79 3.82 20.88
C ALA A 306 -0.61 3.00 21.40
N LEU A 307 -0.52 1.72 21.02
CA LEU A 307 0.61 0.84 21.37
C LEU A 307 1.93 1.39 20.85
N LEU A 308 1.99 1.79 19.57
CA LEU A 308 3.21 2.31 18.95
C LEU A 308 3.63 3.66 19.54
N ARG A 309 2.67 4.55 19.80
CA ARG A 309 2.94 5.82 20.48
C ARG A 309 3.55 5.60 21.86
N GLN A 310 3.00 4.67 22.64
CA GLN A 310 3.56 4.30 23.94
C GLN A 310 4.97 3.74 23.81
N ALA A 311 5.21 2.86 22.83
CA ALA A 311 6.54 2.30 22.56
C ALA A 311 7.59 3.38 22.27
N PHE A 312 7.24 4.37 21.43
CA PHE A 312 8.12 5.52 21.17
C PHE A 312 8.42 6.33 22.43
N GLY A 313 7.44 6.51 23.33
CA GLY A 313 7.64 7.18 24.62
C GLY A 313 8.65 6.45 25.50
N GLU A 314 8.53 5.13 25.63
CA GLU A 314 9.44 4.30 26.43
C GLU A 314 10.87 4.28 25.85
N VAL A 315 11.00 4.13 24.53
CA VAL A 315 12.31 4.07 23.86
C VAL A 315 13.05 5.42 23.96
N ARG A 316 12.34 6.55 23.88
CA ARG A 316 12.93 7.89 24.04
C ARG A 316 13.21 8.26 25.50
N GLY A 317 12.44 7.75 26.45
CA GLY A 317 12.61 8.03 27.88
C GLY A 317 13.73 7.22 28.55
N GLY A 318 14.13 6.09 27.96
CA GLY A 318 15.17 5.20 28.48
C GLY A 318 16.57 5.41 27.90
N SER A 319 16.76 6.37 26.99
CA SER A 319 18.03 6.72 26.34
C SER A 319 18.78 7.84 27.07
#